data_AF-A0A511MFT1-F1
#
_entry.id   AF-A0A511MFT1-F1
#
_cell.length_a   1.000
_cell.length_b   1.000
_cell.length_c   1.000
_cell.angle_alpha   90.00
_cell.angle_beta   90.00
_cell.angle_gamma   90.00
#
_symmetry.space_group_name_H-M   'P 1'
#
loop_
_entity.id
_entity.type
_entity.pdbx_description
1 polymer ?
#
loop_
_entity_poly.entity_id
_entity_poly.type
_entity_poly.pdbx_seq_one_letter_code
_entity_poly.pdbx_strand_id
1 'polypeptide(L)' 'MDNTVLELLELADHATPAAPLTIARAHESMRVHRACSVDHCRRKALAFNTLIEAGRIVPDSSRRY' A
#
# COMPACT_ATOMS: atom_id res chain seq x y z
N MET A 1 -20.44 -2.80 7.22
CA MET A 1 -19.07 -3.30 6.94
C MET A 1 -18.27 -3.02 8.19
N ASP A 2 -18.42 -3.93 9.13
CA ASP A 2 -17.89 -3.84 10.48
C ASP A 2 -16.41 -4.22 10.40
N ASN A 3 -15.56 -3.26 10.03
CA ASN A 3 -14.12 -3.46 10.11
C ASN A 3 -13.76 -3.63 11.58
N THR A 4 -13.19 -4.78 11.93
CA THR A 4 -12.73 -5.03 13.29
C THR A 4 -11.59 -4.09 13.64
N VAL A 5 -11.41 -3.80 14.93
CA VAL A 5 -10.31 -2.95 15.41
C VAL A 5 -8.95 -3.50 14.96
N LEU A 6 -8.82 -4.83 14.89
CA LEU A 6 -7.60 -5.50 14.43
C LEU A 6 -7.26 -5.14 12.98
N GLU A 7 -8.26 -5.24 12.07
CA GLU A 7 -8.06 -4.91 10.65
C GLU A 7 -7.65 -3.45 10.44
N LEU A 8 -8.18 -2.52 11.24
CA LEU A 8 -7.77 -1.11 11.18
C LEU A 8 -6.32 -0.91 11.62
N LEU A 9 -5.91 -1.57 12.69
CA LEU A 9 -4.54 -1.50 13.21
C LEU A 9 -3.55 -2.08 12.20
N GLU A 10 -3.87 -3.23 11.61
CA GLU A 10 -3.05 -3.87 10.58
C GLU A 10 -2.91 -2.99 9.34
N LEU A 11 -3.96 -2.28 8.94
CA LEU A 11 -3.93 -1.39 7.79
C LEU A 11 -3.12 -0.10 8.07
N ALA A 12 -3.17 0.41 9.29
CA ALA A 12 -2.45 1.60 9.73
C ALA A 12 -0.96 1.35 9.99
N ASP A 13 -0.58 0.12 10.29
CA ASP A 13 0.81 -0.25 10.53
C ASP A 13 1.71 0.03 9.30
N HIS A 14 3.00 0.26 9.53
CA HIS A 14 3.98 0.54 8.47
C HIS A 14 4.82 -0.68 8.08
N ALA A 15 4.71 -1.79 8.82
CA ALA A 15 5.47 -3.00 8.55
C ALA A 15 5.04 -3.64 7.23
N THR A 16 5.95 -4.40 6.64
CA THR A 16 5.63 -5.19 5.45
C THR A 16 4.73 -6.35 5.88
N PRO A 17 3.51 -6.48 5.34
CA PRO A 17 2.71 -7.68 5.60
C PRO A 17 3.42 -8.92 5.04
N ALA A 18 3.32 -10.04 5.75
CA ALA A 18 3.96 -11.29 5.34
C ALA A 18 3.33 -11.87 4.06
N ALA A 19 2.06 -11.57 3.82
CA ALA A 19 1.34 -11.98 2.62
C ALA A 19 1.29 -10.85 1.58
N PRO A 20 1.30 -11.18 0.27
CA PRO A 20 1.05 -10.21 -0.77
C PRO A 20 -0.32 -9.57 -0.61
N LEU A 21 -0.41 -8.27 -0.89
CA LEU A 21 -1.67 -7.54 -0.79
C LEU A 21 -2.59 -7.92 -1.95
N THR A 22 -3.90 -8.01 -1.67
CA THR A 22 -4.90 -8.01 -2.74
C THR A 22 -4.99 -6.60 -3.34
N ILE A 23 -5.47 -6.48 -4.58
CA ILE A 23 -5.63 -5.17 -5.26
C ILE A 23 -6.47 -4.21 -4.41
N ALA A 24 -7.55 -4.69 -3.80
CA ALA A 24 -8.42 -3.87 -2.94
C ALA A 24 -7.67 -3.36 -1.70
N ARG A 25 -6.90 -4.22 -1.03
CA ARG A 25 -6.10 -3.83 0.15
C ARG A 25 -4.91 -2.96 -0.21
N ALA A 26 -4.34 -3.12 -1.40
CA ALA A 26 -3.30 -2.23 -1.91
C ALA A 26 -3.84 -0.81 -2.13
N HIS A 27 -5.03 -0.66 -2.74
CA HIS A 27 -5.69 0.64 -2.86
C HIS A 27 -6.01 1.26 -1.50
N GLU A 28 -6.49 0.46 -0.55
CA GLU A 28 -6.79 0.94 0.79
C GLU A 28 -5.55 1.41 1.54
N SER A 29 -4.46 0.64 1.48
CA SER A 29 -3.15 1.02 2.01
C SER A 29 -2.66 2.34 1.39
N MET A 30 -2.80 2.53 0.07
CA MET A 30 -2.48 3.79 -0.60
C MET A 30 -3.27 4.99 -0.07
N ARG A 31 -4.54 4.79 0.30
CA ARG A 31 -5.39 5.84 0.89
C ARG A 31 -4.96 6.19 2.32
N VAL A 32 -4.71 5.18 3.15
CA VAL A 32 -4.30 5.38 4.56
C VAL A 32 -2.90 6.00 4.63
N HIS A 33 -1.96 5.48 3.85
CA HIS A 33 -0.56 5.92 3.82
C HIS A 33 -0.32 7.08 2.84
N ARG A 34 -1.34 7.93 2.59
CA ARG A 34 -1.22 9.05 1.65
C ARG A 34 -0.09 10.02 2.00
N ALA A 35 0.13 10.25 3.30
CA ALA A 35 1.15 11.16 3.82
C ALA A 35 2.56 10.53 3.87
N CYS A 36 2.67 9.21 3.73
CA CYS A 36 3.95 8.52 3.74
C CYS A 36 4.60 8.58 2.36
N SER A 37 5.93 8.55 2.31
CA SER A 37 6.68 8.31 1.08
C SER A 37 6.86 6.82 0.83
N VAL A 38 6.90 6.40 -0.44
CA VAL A 38 7.20 5.00 -0.82
C VAL A 38 8.59 4.54 -0.35
N ASP A 39 9.53 5.48 -0.22
CA ASP A 39 10.89 5.21 0.28
C ASP A 39 10.92 4.85 1.78
N HIS A 40 10.01 5.43 2.57
CA HIS A 40 10.03 5.29 4.03
C HIS A 40 8.98 4.30 4.57
N CYS A 41 7.85 4.14 3.89
CA CYS A 41 6.79 3.23 4.31
C CYS A 41 6.81 1.95 3.48
N ARG A 42 7.25 0.84 4.08
CA ARG A 42 7.32 -0.46 3.40
C ARG A 42 5.95 -0.98 2.98
N ARG A 43 4.91 -0.76 3.78
CA ARG A 43 3.53 -1.12 3.40
C ARG A 43 3.07 -0.35 2.16
N LYS A 44 3.43 0.94 2.04
CA LYS A 44 3.15 1.75 0.85
C LYS A 44 3.95 1.26 -0.35
N ALA A 45 5.24 0.97 -0.18
CA ALA A 45 6.07 0.41 -1.25
C ALA A 45 5.48 -0.91 -1.78
N LEU A 46 5.09 -1.82 -0.89
CA LEU A 46 4.47 -3.09 -1.29
C LEU A 46 3.16 -2.86 -2.03
N ALA A 47 2.25 -2.04 -1.50
CA ALA A 47 0.99 -1.71 -2.17
C ALA A 47 1.22 -1.07 -3.55
N PHE A 48 2.27 -0.25 -3.69
CA PHE A 48 2.61 0.40 -4.96
C PHE A 48 3.06 -0.65 -5.98
N ASN A 49 3.98 -1.53 -5.59
CA ASN A 49 4.48 -2.61 -6.43
C ASN A 49 3.36 -3.57 -6.83
N THR A 50 2.49 -3.98 -5.89
CA THR A 50 1.33 -4.83 -6.19
C THR A 50 0.42 -4.20 -7.24
N LEU A 51 0.18 -2.88 -7.17
CA LEU A 51 -0.65 -2.18 -8.15
C LEU A 51 0.05 -2.00 -9.50
N ILE A 52 1.39 -1.89 -9.53
CA ILE A 52 2.18 -1.91 -10.78
C ILE A 52 2.10 -3.28 -11.44
N GLU A 53 2.34 -4.35 -10.67
CA GLU A 53 2.28 -5.73 -11.17
C GLU A 53 0.88 -6.09 -11.69
N ALA A 54 -0.17 -5.55 -11.05
CA ALA A 54 -1.55 -5.70 -11.50
C ALA A 54 -1.93 -4.76 -12.68
N GLY A 55 -1.00 -3.94 -13.19
CA GLY A 55 -1.25 -2.99 -14.29
C GLY A 55 -2.20 -1.84 -13.94
N ARG A 56 -2.39 -1.54 -12.64
CA ARG A 56 -3.29 -0.49 -12.15
C ARG A 56 -2.60 0.86 -11.95
N ILE A 57 -1.28 0.86 -11.82
CA ILE A 57 -0.45 2.05 -11.72
C ILE A 57 0.68 1.93 -12.74
N VAL A 58 0.91 2.97 -13.52
CA VAL A 58 2.12 3.14 -14.31
C VAL A 58 3.00 4.14 -13.55
N PRO A 59 4.19 3.76 -13.09
CA PRO A 59 5.07 4.69 -12.38
C PRO A 59 5.48 5.81 -13.34
N ASP A 60 5.31 7.05 -12.88
CA ASP A 60 5.78 8.23 -13.59
C ASP A 60 7.30 8.17 -13.65
N SER A 61 7.83 7.70 -14.78
CA SER A 61 9.26 7.43 -14.97
C SER A 61 10.10 8.71 -14.90
N SER A 62 9.44 9.86 -15.06
CA SER A 62 9.92 11.24 -14.89
C SER A 62 10.26 11.60 -13.44
N ARG A 63 9.68 10.87 -12.48
CA ARG A 63 9.83 11.09 -11.03
C ARG A 63 10.55 9.90 -10.40
N ARG A 64 11.64 9.45 -11.05
CA ARG A 64 12.61 8.57 -10.39
C ARG A 64 13.29 9.39 -9.28
N TYR A 65 13.01 8.99 -8.04
CA TYR A 65 13.68 9.45 -6.83
C TYR A 65 15.17 9.11 -6.88
#